data_AF-A0A1J3DWW3-F1
#
_entry.id   AF-A0A1J3DWW3-F1
#
_cell.length_a   1.000
_cell.length_b   1.000
_cell.length_c   1.000
_cell.angle_alpha   90.00
_cell.angle_beta   90.00
_cell.angle_gamma   90.00
#
_symmetry.space_group_name_H-M   'P 1'
#
loop_
_entity.id
_entity.type
_entity.pdbx_description
1 polymer ?
#
loop_
_entity_poly.entity_id
_entity_poly.type
_entity_poly.pdbx_seq_one_letter_code
_entity_poly.pdbx_strand_id
1 'polypeptide(L)'
;MNFPVAASSVSNPKLTFLHHHHLRDTNRNRGSTSVKMINSVNHENPRTCECFDLYDQLVPYKKAWSWQKSIVNEKLAMIDRNQDCSDTLIILQHPPVYTMGTGSSEDYLNFDLKNAPFDVYRTERGGEVTYHGPGQLVMYPIINLRNHKMDLHWYLRKLEEIVIRVLSSAFSIKASRLDGLTGVWVGMCFLS
;
A
#
# COMPACT_ATOMS: atom_id res chain seq x y z
N MET A 1 26.47 -12.31 -40.06
CA MET A 1 25.38 -11.42 -40.49
C MET A 1 24.67 -10.92 -39.26
N ASN A 2 24.77 -9.63 -38.98
CA ASN A 2 24.03 -8.94 -37.91
C ASN A 2 22.60 -8.66 -38.39
N PHE A 3 21.60 -8.99 -37.57
CA PHE A 3 20.34 -8.25 -37.52
C PHE A 3 19.89 -8.15 -36.05
N PRO A 4 19.56 -6.94 -35.56
CA PRO A 4 19.13 -6.71 -34.19
C PRO A 4 17.63 -6.98 -34.04
N VAL A 5 17.20 -7.48 -32.88
CA VAL A 5 15.78 -7.47 -32.51
C VAL A 5 15.59 -6.42 -31.42
N ALA A 6 14.75 -5.46 -31.75
CA ALA A 6 14.48 -4.25 -31.01
C ALA A 6 13.93 -4.52 -29.60
N ALA A 7 14.48 -3.81 -28.62
CA ALA A 7 13.83 -3.58 -27.34
C ALA A 7 12.62 -2.68 -27.59
N SER A 8 11.43 -3.28 -27.68
CA SER A 8 10.17 -2.53 -27.64
C SER A 8 9.83 -2.28 -26.17
N SER A 9 9.93 -1.02 -25.76
CA SER A 9 9.35 -0.53 -24.52
C SER A 9 7.84 -0.62 -24.64
N VAL A 10 7.26 -1.70 -24.09
CA VAL A 10 5.81 -1.77 -23.87
C VAL A 10 5.49 -0.83 -22.71
N SER A 11 5.42 0.46 -23.03
CA SER A 11 4.80 1.45 -22.16
C SER A 11 3.30 1.14 -22.13
N ASN A 12 2.77 0.86 -20.94
CA ASN A 12 1.36 0.57 -20.76
C ASN A 12 0.57 1.90 -20.85
N PRO A 13 -0.23 2.15 -21.90
CA PRO A 13 -0.81 3.46 -22.20
C PRO A 13 -1.91 3.92 -21.21
N LYS A 14 -2.12 3.23 -20.09
CA LYS A 14 -3.16 3.52 -19.08
C LYS A 14 -2.64 4.06 -17.74
N LEU A 15 -1.34 4.04 -17.48
CA LEU A 15 -0.73 4.65 -16.28
C LEU A 15 -0.23 6.09 -16.50
N THR A 16 -0.30 6.61 -17.72
CA THR A 16 0.15 7.97 -18.11
C THR A 16 -0.61 9.11 -17.43
N PHE A 17 -1.70 8.84 -16.72
CA PHE A 17 -2.52 9.86 -16.03
C PHE A 17 -2.19 10.01 -14.53
N LEU A 18 -1.24 9.25 -14.01
CA LEU A 18 -0.83 9.35 -12.61
C LEU A 18 0.34 10.33 -12.51
N HIS A 19 0.13 11.47 -11.84
CA HIS A 19 1.18 12.46 -11.60
C HIS A 19 2.27 11.85 -10.72
N HIS A 20 3.43 11.59 -11.30
CA HIS A 20 4.64 11.22 -10.56
C HIS A 20 5.14 12.41 -9.76
N HIS A 21 4.87 12.44 -8.45
CA HIS A 21 5.54 13.37 -7.54
C HIS A 21 6.85 12.76 -7.06
N HIS A 22 7.96 13.20 -7.65
CA HIS A 22 9.30 12.89 -7.19
C HIS A 22 9.66 13.83 -6.03
N LEU A 23 9.74 13.31 -4.80
CA LEU A 23 10.26 14.07 -3.66
C LEU A 23 11.75 14.37 -3.91
N ARG A 24 12.09 15.65 -4.15
CA ARG A 24 13.48 16.13 -4.19
C ARG A 24 13.83 16.73 -2.83
N ASP A 25 14.84 16.17 -2.18
CA ASP A 25 15.42 16.74 -0.95
C ASP A 25 16.11 18.08 -1.24
N THR A 26 15.62 19.15 -0.61
CA THR A 26 16.27 20.47 -0.62
C THR A 26 17.29 20.54 0.51
N ASN A 27 18.58 20.48 0.16
CA ASN A 27 19.69 20.60 1.09
C ASN A 27 20.01 22.08 1.39
N ARG A 28 19.85 22.54 2.64
CA ARG A 28 20.30 23.85 3.12
C ARG A 28 21.30 23.67 4.26
N ASN A 29 22.52 24.10 4.00
CA ASN A 29 23.69 24.04 4.86
C ASN A 29 23.71 25.21 5.87
N ARG A 30 24.00 24.95 7.16
CA ARG A 30 24.60 25.89 8.14
C ARG A 30 24.82 25.22 9.51
N GLY A 31 26.03 25.35 10.05
CA GLY A 31 26.29 25.38 11.50
C GLY A 31 27.11 24.23 12.09
N SER A 32 28.39 24.48 12.34
CA SER A 32 29.36 23.64 13.05
C SER A 32 29.03 23.51 14.55
N THR A 33 28.94 22.29 15.08
CA THR A 33 29.27 21.96 16.48
C THR A 33 29.59 20.46 16.60
N SER A 34 30.80 20.13 17.06
CA SER A 34 31.28 18.75 17.26
C SER A 34 30.41 17.96 18.24
N VAL A 35 29.83 16.84 17.77
CA VAL A 35 29.25 15.79 18.64
C VAL A 35 29.77 14.43 18.18
N LYS A 36 30.09 13.62 19.20
CA LYS A 36 30.88 12.39 19.21
C LYS A 36 30.44 11.34 18.17
N MET A 37 31.46 10.70 17.58
CA MET A 37 31.38 9.47 16.81
C MET A 37 30.61 8.38 17.58
N ILE A 38 29.45 7.99 17.05
CA ILE A 38 28.76 6.75 17.42
C ILE A 38 28.88 5.84 16.19
N ASN A 39 29.56 4.70 16.36
CA ASN A 39 29.74 3.72 15.29
C ASN A 39 28.43 3.00 14.95
N SER A 40 28.28 2.76 13.65
CA SER A 40 27.53 1.71 12.95
C SER A 40 26.00 1.66 13.10
N VAL A 41 25.33 2.18 12.08
CA VAL A 41 24.45 1.34 11.24
C VAL A 41 24.77 1.71 9.80
N ASN A 42 25.21 0.74 8.99
CA ASN A 42 25.28 0.91 7.54
C ASN A 42 23.84 1.12 7.05
N HIS A 43 23.40 2.36 6.90
CA HIS A 43 22.25 2.66 6.08
C HIS A 43 22.71 2.50 4.63
N GLU A 44 22.65 1.24 4.17
CA GLU A 44 22.63 0.96 2.75
C GLU A 44 21.60 1.86 2.07
N ASN A 45 21.99 2.34 0.89
CA ASN A 45 21.28 3.33 0.08
C ASN A 45 19.75 3.23 0.23
N PRO A 46 19.04 4.29 0.65
CA PRO A 46 17.61 4.20 0.91
C PRO A 46 16.89 3.73 -0.35
N ARG A 47 16.19 2.60 -0.23
CA ARG A 47 15.37 2.06 -1.33
C ARG A 47 14.29 3.06 -1.70
N THR A 48 14.07 3.25 -3.00
CA THR A 48 13.04 4.13 -3.50
C THR A 48 11.67 3.46 -3.46
N CYS A 49 10.64 4.24 -3.15
CA CYS A 49 9.25 3.83 -3.20
C CYS A 49 8.49 4.76 -4.14
N GLU A 50 7.75 4.18 -5.08
CA GLU A 50 6.86 4.91 -5.96
C GLU A 50 5.54 5.18 -5.24
N CYS A 51 5.24 6.45 -4.98
CA CYS A 51 4.00 6.85 -4.33
C CYS A 51 3.03 7.45 -5.34
N PHE A 52 1.85 6.82 -5.45
CA PHE A 52 0.69 7.34 -6.17
C PHE A 52 -0.26 7.96 -5.16
N ASP A 53 -0.12 9.26 -4.96
CA ASP A 53 -0.92 10.01 -3.99
C ASP A 53 -2.19 10.57 -4.64
N LEU A 54 -3.31 9.91 -4.38
CA LEU A 54 -4.65 10.27 -4.84
C LEU A 54 -5.58 10.42 -3.63
N TYR A 55 -5.06 10.85 -2.47
CA TYR A 55 -5.78 10.86 -1.20
C TYR A 55 -7.10 11.64 -1.25
N ASP A 56 -7.26 12.59 -2.16
CA ASP A 56 -8.44 13.43 -2.35
C ASP A 56 -9.39 12.93 -3.46
N GLN A 57 -9.04 11.81 -4.13
CA GLN A 57 -9.82 11.26 -5.23
C GLN A 57 -10.62 10.03 -4.84
N LEU A 58 -11.88 10.02 -5.29
CA LEU A 58 -12.74 8.84 -5.26
C LEU A 58 -12.48 7.97 -6.50
N VAL A 59 -11.81 6.85 -6.29
CA VAL A 59 -11.46 5.91 -7.36
C VAL A 59 -12.40 4.70 -7.27
N PRO A 60 -13.10 4.29 -8.34
CA PRO A 60 -13.90 3.07 -8.31
C PRO A 60 -13.05 1.84 -7.95
N TYR A 61 -13.57 0.99 -7.05
CA TYR A 61 -12.82 -0.14 -6.48
C TYR A 61 -12.20 -1.04 -7.56
N LYS A 62 -13.00 -1.45 -8.56
CA LYS A 62 -12.55 -2.29 -9.68
C LYS A 62 -11.39 -1.66 -10.47
N LYS A 63 -11.35 -0.33 -10.60
CA LYS A 63 -10.29 0.40 -11.28
C LYS A 63 -8.99 0.32 -10.47
N ALA A 64 -9.04 0.65 -9.18
CA ALA A 64 -7.88 0.56 -8.29
C ALA A 64 -7.35 -0.87 -8.19
N TRP A 65 -8.23 -1.86 -8.11
CA TRP A 65 -7.87 -3.28 -8.11
C TRP A 65 -7.16 -3.70 -9.41
N SER A 66 -7.59 -3.18 -10.56
CA SER A 66 -6.90 -3.41 -11.84
C SER A 66 -5.50 -2.80 -11.87
N TRP A 67 -5.30 -1.63 -11.25
CA TRP A 67 -3.97 -1.01 -11.11
C TRP A 67 -3.06 -1.86 -10.24
N GLN A 68 -3.55 -2.33 -9.09
CA GLN A 68 -2.80 -3.21 -8.20
C GLN A 68 -2.31 -4.46 -8.95
N LYS A 69 -3.20 -5.13 -9.70
CA LYS A 69 -2.84 -6.31 -10.50
C LYS A 69 -1.82 -5.99 -11.59
N SER A 70 -1.97 -4.86 -12.27
CA SER A 70 -1.00 -4.43 -13.29
C SER A 70 0.39 -4.19 -12.69
N ILE A 71 0.48 -3.49 -11.56
CA ILE A 71 1.74 -3.19 -10.88
C ILE A 71 2.39 -4.47 -10.36
N VAL A 72 1.62 -5.38 -9.76
CA VAL A 72 2.12 -6.69 -9.32
C VAL A 72 2.70 -7.47 -10.50
N ASN A 73 1.99 -7.54 -11.63
CA ASN A 73 2.47 -8.26 -12.81
C ASN A 73 3.76 -7.65 -13.38
N GLU A 74 3.86 -6.32 -13.41
CA GLU A 74 5.08 -5.62 -13.83
C GLU A 74 6.26 -5.94 -12.91
N LYS A 75 6.05 -5.86 -11.58
CA LYS A 75 7.09 -6.18 -10.59
C LYS A 75 7.52 -7.64 -10.64
N LEU A 76 6.59 -8.58 -10.83
CA LEU A 76 6.91 -9.99 -11.02
C LEU A 76 7.78 -10.20 -12.26
N ALA A 77 7.45 -9.55 -13.38
CA ALA A 77 8.26 -9.64 -14.60
C ALA A 77 9.67 -9.06 -14.43
N MET A 78 9.84 -8.01 -13.62
CA MET A 78 11.16 -7.48 -13.26
C MET A 78 11.95 -8.46 -12.39
N ILE A 79 11.29 -9.02 -11.38
CA ILE A 79 11.87 -10.02 -10.47
C ILE A 79 12.33 -11.25 -11.25
N ASP A 80 11.53 -11.75 -12.19
CA ASP A 80 11.87 -12.91 -13.03
C ASP A 80 13.10 -12.64 -13.92
N ARG A 81 13.33 -11.38 -14.29
CA ARG A 81 14.53 -10.93 -15.01
C ARG A 81 15.69 -10.57 -14.08
N ASN A 82 15.57 -10.84 -12.79
CA ASN A 82 16.54 -10.49 -11.75
C ASN A 82 16.89 -8.99 -11.72
N GLN A 83 15.90 -8.14 -12.03
CA GLN A 83 15.99 -6.68 -11.94
C GLN A 83 15.47 -6.22 -10.58
N ASP A 84 16.15 -5.24 -9.98
CA ASP A 84 15.62 -4.60 -8.78
C ASP A 84 14.35 -3.81 -9.13
N CYS A 85 13.34 -3.91 -8.27
CA CYS A 85 12.09 -3.18 -8.40
C CYS A 85 11.84 -2.40 -7.12
N SER A 86 11.58 -1.10 -7.27
CA SER A 86 11.13 -0.23 -6.18
C SER A 86 9.83 -0.77 -5.58
N ASP A 87 9.57 -0.46 -4.31
CA ASP A 87 8.24 -0.70 -3.74
C ASP A 87 7.24 0.32 -4.30
N THR A 88 5.95 0.04 -4.23
CA THR A 88 4.90 0.97 -4.65
C THR A 88 3.87 1.16 -3.55
N LEU A 89 3.36 2.38 -3.40
CA LEU A 89 2.27 2.72 -2.50
C LEU A 89 1.21 3.50 -3.27
N ILE A 90 -0.02 2.99 -3.27
CA ILE A 90 -1.19 3.73 -3.78
C ILE A 90 -1.99 4.24 -2.60
N ILE A 91 -2.32 5.52 -2.60
CA ILE A 91 -3.14 6.19 -1.58
C ILE A 91 -4.36 6.76 -2.27
N LEU A 92 -5.57 6.44 -1.81
CA LEU A 92 -6.82 6.88 -2.44
C LEU A 92 -8.01 6.79 -1.48
N GLN A 93 -9.19 7.16 -1.98
CA GLN A 93 -10.48 6.83 -1.38
C GLN A 93 -11.35 6.06 -2.37
N HIS A 94 -12.35 5.34 -1.87
CA HIS A 94 -13.34 4.66 -2.69
C HIS A 94 -14.73 5.31 -2.57
N PRO A 95 -15.53 5.35 -3.65
CA PRO A 95 -16.98 5.40 -3.50
C PRO A 95 -17.48 4.26 -2.60
N PRO A 96 -18.69 4.36 -2.01
CA PRO A 96 -19.26 3.31 -1.17
C PRO A 96 -19.19 1.93 -1.84
N VAL A 97 -18.58 0.96 -1.18
CA VAL A 97 -18.34 -0.39 -1.73
C VAL A 97 -18.14 -1.40 -0.60
N TYR A 98 -18.63 -2.62 -0.78
CA TYR A 98 -18.30 -3.76 0.05
C TYR A 98 -17.27 -4.64 -0.64
N THR A 99 -16.30 -5.14 0.14
CA THR A 99 -15.36 -6.16 -0.35
C THR A 99 -15.41 -7.38 0.55
N MET A 100 -15.30 -8.53 -0.10
CA MET A 100 -15.35 -9.85 0.51
C MET A 100 -13.99 -10.51 0.34
N GLY A 101 -13.30 -10.75 1.46
CA GLY A 101 -12.04 -11.48 1.47
C GLY A 101 -12.22 -13.00 1.41
N THR A 102 -11.12 -13.74 1.41
CA THR A 102 -11.11 -15.20 1.29
C THR A 102 -11.76 -15.90 2.48
N GLY A 103 -11.81 -15.28 3.66
CA GLY A 103 -12.49 -15.79 4.84
C GLY A 103 -13.97 -15.44 4.92
N SER A 104 -14.53 -14.70 3.95
CA SER A 104 -15.93 -14.28 4.00
C SER A 104 -16.90 -15.33 3.45
N SER A 105 -18.05 -15.46 4.11
CA SER A 105 -19.28 -16.07 3.58
C SER A 105 -20.29 -14.98 3.22
N GLU A 106 -21.26 -15.31 2.37
CA GLU A 106 -22.43 -14.45 2.11
C GLU A 106 -23.27 -14.27 3.39
N ASP A 107 -23.22 -15.22 4.32
CA ASP A 107 -23.92 -15.16 5.62
C ASP A 107 -23.48 -14.00 6.52
N TYR A 108 -22.31 -13.42 6.26
CA TYR A 108 -21.81 -12.26 6.99
C TYR A 108 -22.35 -10.93 6.45
N LEU A 109 -23.13 -10.97 5.36
CA LEU A 109 -23.82 -9.80 4.83
C LEU A 109 -25.18 -9.66 5.52
N ASN A 110 -25.45 -8.47 6.05
CA ASN A 110 -26.76 -8.12 6.58
C ASN A 110 -27.78 -7.76 5.47
N PHE A 111 -27.48 -8.10 4.22
CA PHE A 111 -28.29 -7.81 3.05
C PHE A 111 -28.16 -8.92 2.01
N ASP A 112 -29.19 -9.08 1.16
CA ASP A 112 -29.15 -9.96 -0.01
C ASP A 112 -28.22 -9.35 -1.08
N LEU A 113 -27.27 -10.13 -1.60
CA LEU A 113 -26.38 -9.71 -2.68
C LEU A 113 -27.12 -9.19 -3.91
N LYS A 114 -28.31 -9.72 -4.21
CA LYS A 114 -29.13 -9.26 -5.35
C LYS A 114 -29.71 -7.86 -5.13
N ASN A 115 -29.81 -7.43 -3.88
CA ASN A 115 -30.37 -6.16 -3.45
C ASN A 115 -29.35 -5.36 -2.62
N ALA A 116 -28.05 -5.54 -2.90
CA ALA A 116 -27.00 -4.87 -2.15
C ALA A 116 -27.11 -3.34 -2.33
N PRO A 117 -26.95 -2.55 -1.25
CA PRO A 117 -27.07 -1.10 -1.34
C PRO A 117 -25.91 -0.45 -2.10
N PHE A 118 -24.78 -1.14 -2.20
CA PHE A 118 -23.57 -0.74 -2.92
C PHE A 118 -22.94 -1.94 -3.62
N ASP A 119 -22.02 -1.67 -4.54
CA ASP A 119 -21.25 -2.74 -5.22
C ASP A 119 -20.58 -3.66 -4.20
N VAL A 120 -20.60 -4.97 -4.48
CA VAL A 120 -19.90 -5.98 -3.70
C VAL A 120 -18.87 -6.68 -4.57
N TYR A 121 -17.61 -6.70 -4.13
CA TYR A 121 -16.52 -7.39 -4.84
C TYR A 121 -15.92 -8.50 -3.98
N ARG A 122 -15.85 -9.72 -4.53
CA ARG A 122 -15.05 -10.80 -3.94
C ARG A 122 -13.60 -10.69 -4.42
N THR A 123 -12.67 -10.82 -3.48
CA THR A 123 -11.27 -10.43 -3.65
C THR A 123 -10.34 -11.45 -3.01
N GLU A 124 -9.06 -11.41 -3.36
CA GLU A 124 -8.06 -12.36 -2.88
C GLU A 124 -7.45 -11.97 -1.52
N ARG A 125 -7.87 -10.85 -0.90
CA ARG A 125 -7.37 -10.45 0.42
C ARG A 125 -7.84 -11.40 1.51
N GLY A 126 -7.06 -11.52 2.59
CA GLY A 126 -7.50 -12.18 3.80
C GLY A 126 -8.63 -11.43 4.52
N GLY A 127 -9.19 -12.06 5.54
CA GLY A 127 -10.27 -11.50 6.36
C GLY A 127 -11.67 -11.67 5.76
N GLU A 128 -12.65 -11.14 6.47
CA GLU A 128 -14.08 -11.29 6.16
C GLU A 128 -14.58 -10.15 5.25
N VAL A 129 -15.80 -9.68 5.44
CA VAL A 129 -16.39 -8.54 4.75
C VAL A 129 -15.83 -7.23 5.32
N THR A 130 -15.58 -6.24 4.47
CA THR A 130 -15.33 -4.85 4.92
C THR A 130 -16.02 -3.86 3.99
N TYR A 131 -16.25 -2.66 4.51
CA TYR A 131 -16.82 -1.53 3.78
C TYR A 131 -15.73 -0.48 3.51
N HIS A 132 -15.78 0.11 2.34
CA HIS A 132 -15.04 1.33 2.02
C HIS A 132 -15.96 2.43 1.52
N GLY A 133 -15.61 3.67 1.79
CA GLY A 133 -16.38 4.82 1.33
C GLY A 133 -15.65 6.15 1.48
N PRO A 134 -16.29 7.26 1.07
CA PRO A 134 -15.72 8.60 1.19
C PRO A 134 -15.36 8.95 2.64
N GLY A 135 -14.23 9.62 2.82
CA GLY A 135 -13.64 9.93 4.12
C GLY A 135 -12.73 8.84 4.69
N GLN A 136 -12.74 7.63 4.14
CA GLN A 136 -11.82 6.57 4.51
C GLN A 136 -10.59 6.58 3.59
N LEU A 137 -9.43 6.89 4.16
CA LEU A 137 -8.15 6.77 3.45
C LEU A 137 -7.78 5.29 3.29
N VAL A 138 -7.56 4.86 2.06
CA VAL A 138 -7.16 3.49 1.72
C VAL A 138 -5.75 3.51 1.13
N MET A 139 -4.91 2.61 1.63
CA MET A 139 -3.53 2.45 1.19
C MET A 139 -3.31 1.03 0.66
N TYR A 140 -2.72 0.91 -0.52
CA TYR A 140 -2.28 -0.36 -1.11
C TYR A 140 -0.76 -0.39 -1.26
N PRO A 141 -0.02 -0.82 -0.22
CA PRO A 141 1.41 -1.08 -0.33
C PRO A 141 1.64 -2.36 -1.14
N ILE A 142 2.42 -2.25 -2.22
CA ILE A 142 2.83 -3.34 -3.09
C ILE A 142 4.35 -3.47 -2.93
N ILE A 143 4.75 -4.39 -2.05
CA ILE A 143 6.12 -4.51 -1.55
C ILE A 143 6.74 -5.84 -1.95
N ASN A 144 7.99 -5.82 -2.41
CA ASN A 144 8.77 -7.04 -2.62
C ASN A 144 9.41 -7.49 -1.30
N LEU A 145 8.79 -8.45 -0.59
CA LEU A 145 9.27 -8.92 0.71
C LEU A 145 10.67 -9.56 0.69
N ARG A 146 11.19 -9.98 -0.48
CA ARG A 146 12.57 -10.48 -0.62
C ARG A 146 13.62 -9.41 -0.33
N ASN A 147 13.24 -8.15 -0.53
CA ASN A 147 14.07 -6.98 -0.25
C ASN A 147 14.06 -6.57 1.22
N HIS A 148 13.19 -7.18 2.02
CA HIS A 148 12.94 -6.85 3.42
C HIS A 148 13.03 -8.12 4.27
N LYS A 149 11.88 -8.61 4.74
CA LYS A 149 11.74 -9.89 5.43
C LYS A 149 10.59 -10.66 4.78
N MET A 150 10.87 -11.88 4.30
CA MET A 150 9.89 -12.80 3.72
C MET A 150 8.99 -13.42 4.80
N ASP A 151 8.23 -12.57 5.50
CA ASP A 151 7.40 -12.94 6.64
C ASP A 151 6.14 -12.07 6.62
N LEU A 152 5.00 -12.72 6.39
CA LEU A 152 3.70 -12.04 6.29
C LEU A 152 3.28 -11.41 7.62
N HIS A 153 3.58 -12.06 8.76
CA HIS A 153 3.25 -11.51 10.08
C HIS A 153 4.08 -10.26 10.34
N TRP A 154 5.37 -10.29 10.00
CA TRP A 154 6.22 -9.10 10.09
C TRP A 154 5.66 -7.96 9.26
N TYR A 155 5.25 -8.23 8.02
CA TYR A 155 4.67 -7.22 7.13
C TYR A 155 3.41 -6.59 7.73
N LEU A 156 2.45 -7.40 8.18
CA LEU A 156 1.22 -6.91 8.81
C LEU A 156 1.50 -6.10 10.07
N ARG A 157 2.39 -6.58 10.96
CA ARG A 157 2.77 -5.85 12.17
C ARG A 157 3.46 -4.52 11.85
N LYS A 158 4.19 -4.42 10.74
CA LYS A 158 4.79 -3.16 10.27
C LYS A 158 3.74 -2.18 9.76
N LEU A 159 2.71 -2.65 9.04
CA LEU A 159 1.60 -1.78 8.62
C LEU A 159 0.84 -1.23 9.83
N GLU A 160 0.50 -2.08 10.80
CA GLU A 160 -0.13 -1.64 12.05
C GLU A 160 0.74 -0.60 12.79
N GLU A 161 2.06 -0.76 12.78
CA GLU A 161 2.98 0.16 13.44
C GLU A 161 2.96 1.54 12.78
N ILE A 162 2.89 1.58 11.44
CA ILE A 162 2.81 2.83 10.69
C ILE A 162 1.54 3.59 11.10
N VAL A 163 0.39 2.91 11.11
CA VAL A 163 -0.89 3.52 11.49
C VAL A 163 -0.85 4.02 12.94
N ILE A 164 -0.39 3.21 13.90
CA ILE A 164 -0.26 3.61 15.30
C ILE A 164 0.62 4.86 15.45
N ARG A 165 1.77 4.90 14.74
CA ARG A 165 2.69 6.04 14.80
C ARG A 165 2.08 7.30 14.20
N VAL A 166 1.39 7.20 13.08
CA VAL A 166 0.69 8.34 12.46
C VAL A 166 -0.38 8.89 13.39
N LEU A 167 -1.19 8.02 14.01
CA LEU A 167 -2.22 8.42 14.96
C LEU A 167 -1.64 9.14 16.17
N SER A 168 -0.55 8.61 16.73
CA SER A 168 0.14 9.21 17.85
C SER A 168 0.76 10.55 17.48
N SER A 169 1.50 10.64 16.37
CA SER A 169 2.26 11.84 16.02
C SER A 169 1.41 12.98 15.44
N ALA A 170 0.45 12.68 14.58
CA ALA A 170 -0.34 13.70 13.89
C ALA A 170 -1.60 14.10 14.68
N PHE A 171 -2.15 13.19 15.48
CA PHE A 171 -3.45 13.39 16.13
C PHE A 171 -3.41 13.22 17.66
N SER A 172 -2.26 12.85 18.25
CA SER A 172 -2.15 12.50 19.68
C SER A 172 -3.12 11.40 20.12
N ILE A 173 -3.52 10.53 19.19
CA ILE A 173 -4.42 9.41 19.44
C ILE A 173 -3.60 8.19 19.85
N LYS A 174 -3.89 7.64 21.03
CA LYS A 174 -3.28 6.40 21.50
C LYS A 174 -4.01 5.20 20.91
N ALA A 175 -3.38 4.54 19.94
CA ALA A 175 -3.86 3.30 19.36
C ALA A 175 -2.99 2.10 19.77
N SER A 176 -3.54 0.90 19.69
CA SER A 176 -2.88 -0.35 20.06
C SER A 176 -3.28 -1.50 19.16
N ARG A 177 -2.57 -2.62 19.30
CA ARG A 177 -2.94 -3.93 18.74
C ARG A 177 -3.72 -4.71 19.79
N LEU A 178 -4.65 -5.54 19.35
CA LEU A 178 -5.28 -6.54 20.21
C LEU A 178 -4.71 -7.92 19.86
N ASP A 179 -4.41 -8.72 20.87
CA ASP A 179 -3.84 -10.05 20.64
C ASP A 179 -4.87 -10.96 19.94
N GLY A 180 -4.41 -11.75 18.98
CA GLY A 180 -5.27 -12.59 18.13
C GLY A 180 -6.11 -11.84 17.07
N LEU A 181 -6.16 -10.51 17.06
CA LEU A 181 -6.91 -9.71 16.09
C LEU A 181 -5.96 -8.85 15.24
N THR A 182 -6.06 -8.97 13.91
CA THR A 182 -5.28 -8.13 12.99
C THR A 182 -5.91 -6.75 12.89
N GLY A 183 -5.08 -5.72 12.89
CA GLY A 183 -5.50 -4.32 12.72
C GLY A 183 -5.19 -3.44 13.93
N VAL A 184 -5.59 -2.18 13.82
CA VAL A 184 -5.31 -1.12 14.79
C VAL A 184 -6.59 -0.67 15.48
N TRP A 185 -6.49 -0.51 16.80
CA TRP A 185 -7.63 -0.29 17.69
C TRP A 185 -7.41 0.95 18.54
N VAL A 186 -8.49 1.71 18.76
CA VAL A 186 -8.53 2.79 19.76
C VAL A 186 -9.52 2.38 20.84
N GLY A 187 -9.02 2.01 22.02
CA GLY A 187 -9.82 1.32 23.02
C GLY A 187 -10.31 -0.02 22.49
N MET A 188 -11.64 -0.21 22.44
CA MET A 188 -12.29 -1.40 21.85
C MET A 188 -12.82 -1.17 20.43
N CYS A 189 -12.56 -0.01 19.82
CA CYS A 189 -13.03 0.34 18.49
C CYS A 189 -11.99 -0.02 17.42
N PHE A 190 -12.40 -0.78 16.41
CA PHE A 190 -11.58 -1.09 15.24
C PHE A 190 -11.43 0.16 14.37
N LEU A 191 -10.20 0.47 13.97
CA LEU A 191 -9.90 1.67 13.18
C LEU A 191 -9.41 1.34 11.76
N SER A 192 -8.53 0.34 11.62
CA SER A 192 -7.89 -0.02 10.36
C SER A 192 -7.41 -1.45 10.35
#